data_AF-A0A1X2G3Y3-F1
#
_entry.id   AF-A0A1X2G3Y3-F1
#
_cell.length_a   1.000
_cell.length_b   1.000
_cell.length_c   1.000
_cell.angle_alpha   90.00
_cell.angle_beta   90.00
_cell.angle_gamma   90.00
#
_symmetry.space_group_name_H-M   'P 1'
#
loop_
_entity.id
_entity.type
_entity.pdbx_description
1 polymer ?
#
loop_
_entity_poly.entity_id
_entity_poly.type
_entity_poly.pdbx_seq_one_letter_code
_entity_poly.pdbx_strand_id
1 'polypeptide(L)'
;MTTTILLLWAMLMVLSIHALPVPSSEPSPDCDNLVDLSQSNYRIHLDQLVDHITTHWKYDHLDRIQQDIIYSTSQLLQDHFQMSLATPSDWNDQPSSQIPIQQHHGLLETMDSHILIAQIKDAVQAHTQSRLPLAWDEHGDPLSKMALTKYLKTIISDQCASMPASTTMPTGDHKEAKTDDDMVDQDAMISAACLSQHADQLSASLDHYLGTHLLHLLDIMDQNVLPDLIDATAGDLDGLVSYFNHVFFVDSLHTLQLQVKPWQSSIKTVWLDTLLPTIDQDMDGSSHYFTRYACLARISP
;
A
#
# COMPACT_ATOMS: atom_id res chain seq x y z
N MET A 1 31.01 21.69 5.63
CA MET A 1 29.91 20.76 5.26
C MET A 1 28.60 21.50 4.94
N THR A 2 28.65 22.73 4.41
CA THR A 2 27.46 23.56 4.13
C THR A 2 27.20 23.75 2.63
N THR A 3 28.14 23.36 1.77
CA THR A 3 28.05 23.55 0.31
C THR A 3 27.37 22.38 -0.42
N THR A 4 27.26 21.20 0.20
CA THR A 4 26.61 20.03 -0.40
C THR A 4 25.08 20.03 -0.25
N ILE A 5 24.54 20.72 0.76
CA ILE A 5 23.08 20.80 1.01
C ILE A 5 22.39 21.76 0.02
N LEU A 6 23.10 22.79 -0.45
CA LEU A 6 22.57 23.78 -1.41
C LEU A 6 22.41 23.22 -2.83
N LEU A 7 23.20 22.21 -3.22
CA LEU A 7 23.09 21.56 -4.53
C LEU A 7 21.92 20.55 -4.60
N LEU A 8 21.57 19.92 -3.48
CA LEU A 8 20.40 19.01 -3.39
C LEU A 8 19.07 19.77 -3.48
N TRP A 9 18.98 20.97 -2.90
CA TRP A 9 17.81 21.84 -3.06
C TRP A 9 17.67 22.43 -4.47
N ALA A 10 18.79 22.69 -5.15
CA ALA A 10 18.77 23.17 -6.53
C ALA A 10 18.35 22.06 -7.53
N MET A 11 18.66 20.78 -7.26
CA MET A 11 18.20 19.67 -8.11
C MET A 11 16.72 19.32 -7.91
N LEU A 12 16.17 19.49 -6.70
CA LEU A 12 14.73 19.25 -6.47
C LEU A 12 13.82 20.29 -7.15
N MET A 13 14.32 21.49 -7.43
CA MET A 13 13.56 22.53 -8.14
C MET A 13 13.55 22.38 -9.67
N VAL A 14 14.41 21.54 -10.26
CA VAL A 14 14.51 21.36 -11.72
C VAL A 14 13.62 20.20 -12.22
N LEU A 15 13.06 19.38 -11.33
CA LEU A 15 12.13 18.29 -11.68
C LEU A 15 10.65 18.70 -11.64
N SER A 16 10.34 19.98 -11.42
CA SER A 16 9.02 20.52 -11.72
C SER A 16 8.87 20.67 -13.23
N ILE A 17 8.65 19.53 -13.91
CA ILE A 17 8.11 19.50 -15.27
C ILE A 17 6.78 20.25 -15.19
N HIS A 18 6.80 21.52 -15.59
CA HIS A 18 5.59 22.23 -15.91
C HIS A 18 5.00 21.50 -17.10
N ALA A 19 4.00 20.66 -16.86
CA ALA A 19 3.13 20.16 -17.91
C ALA A 19 2.60 21.40 -18.63
N LEU A 20 3.11 21.66 -19.84
CA LEU A 20 2.61 22.71 -20.70
C LEU A 20 1.11 22.43 -20.90
N PRO A 21 0.23 23.41 -20.69
CA PRO A 21 -1.19 23.23 -20.98
C PRO A 21 -1.30 23.00 -22.48
N VAL A 22 -1.58 21.76 -22.88
CA VAL A 22 -2.00 21.44 -24.23
C VAL A 22 -3.35 22.14 -24.41
N PRO A 23 -3.49 23.07 -25.36
CA PRO A 23 -4.80 23.65 -25.65
C PRO A 23 -5.62 22.60 -26.39
N SER A 24 -6.27 21.68 -25.67
CA SER A 24 -7.30 20.83 -26.25
C SER A 24 -8.55 21.70 -26.44
N SER A 25 -8.80 22.12 -27.68
CA SER A 25 -9.99 22.88 -28.06
C SER A 25 -11.27 22.02 -28.09
N GLU A 26 -11.19 20.75 -27.71
CA GLU A 26 -12.36 19.89 -27.57
C GLU A 26 -12.94 20.03 -26.16
N PRO A 27 -14.26 20.27 -26.02
CA PRO A 27 -14.90 20.25 -24.71
C PRO A 27 -14.71 18.86 -24.11
N SER A 28 -14.13 18.81 -22.91
CA SER A 28 -14.01 17.56 -22.14
C SER A 28 -15.38 16.87 -22.10
N PRO A 29 -15.46 15.55 -22.34
CA PRO A 29 -16.72 14.84 -22.22
C PRO A 29 -17.26 15.02 -20.79
N ASP A 30 -18.53 15.42 -20.69
CA ASP A 30 -19.24 15.51 -19.41
C ASP A 30 -19.54 14.08 -18.92
N CYS A 31 -18.59 13.52 -18.18
CA CYS A 31 -18.66 12.15 -17.68
C CYS A 31 -19.47 12.02 -16.38
N ASP A 32 -20.07 13.10 -15.88
CA ASP A 32 -20.83 13.10 -14.63
C ASP A 32 -22.28 12.65 -14.84
N ASN A 33 -22.79 12.70 -16.08
CA ASN A 33 -24.15 12.26 -16.41
C ASN A 33 -24.23 10.76 -16.78
N LEU A 34 -24.18 9.91 -15.76
CA LEU A 34 -24.11 8.44 -15.89
C LEU A 34 -25.32 7.81 -16.62
N VAL A 35 -26.50 8.44 -16.58
CA VAL A 35 -27.72 7.92 -17.21
C VAL A 35 -27.60 7.91 -18.74
N ASP A 36 -27.01 8.96 -19.32
CA ASP A 36 -26.85 9.09 -20.78
C ASP A 36 -25.67 8.24 -21.30
N LEU A 37 -24.64 8.06 -20.46
CA LEU A 37 -23.47 7.23 -20.77
C LEU A 37 -23.81 5.74 -20.88
N SER A 38 -24.75 5.25 -20.05
CA SER A 38 -25.16 3.84 -20.09
C SER A 38 -25.93 3.45 -21.37
N GLN A 39 -26.49 4.44 -22.09
CA GLN A 39 -27.34 4.23 -23.27
C GLN A 39 -26.61 4.51 -24.59
N SER A 40 -25.44 5.15 -24.55
CA SER A 40 -24.68 5.51 -25.75
C SER A 40 -23.68 4.42 -26.13
N ASN A 41 -23.77 3.93 -27.36
CA ASN A 41 -22.87 2.89 -27.89
C ASN A 41 -21.70 3.52 -28.65
N TYR A 42 -20.69 4.01 -27.92
CA TYR A 42 -19.44 4.53 -28.48
C TYR A 42 -18.30 3.52 -28.34
N ARG A 43 -17.21 3.75 -29.09
CA ARG A 43 -15.98 2.95 -29.02
C ARG A 43 -15.05 3.51 -27.94
N ILE A 44 -14.32 2.62 -27.30
CA ILE A 44 -13.40 2.91 -26.20
C ILE A 44 -12.05 2.30 -26.50
N HIS A 45 -10.97 3.03 -26.24
CA HIS A 45 -9.61 2.48 -26.25
C HIS A 45 -9.40 1.63 -24.99
N LEU A 46 -9.24 0.30 -25.13
CA LEU A 46 -9.06 -0.60 -23.99
C LEU A 46 -7.85 -0.18 -23.12
N ASP A 47 -6.75 0.19 -23.77
CA ASP A 47 -5.51 0.54 -23.07
C ASP A 47 -5.67 1.81 -22.23
N GLN A 48 -6.38 2.82 -22.72
CA GLN A 48 -6.67 4.04 -21.96
C GLN A 48 -7.62 3.75 -20.80
N LEU A 49 -8.67 2.94 -21.04
CA LEU A 49 -9.59 2.52 -19.98
C LEU A 49 -8.85 1.82 -18.84
N VAL A 50 -8.02 0.84 -19.19
CA VAL A 50 -7.25 0.08 -18.19
C VAL A 50 -6.23 0.98 -17.48
N ASP A 51 -5.57 1.89 -18.19
CA ASP A 51 -4.64 2.83 -17.56
C ASP A 51 -5.35 3.73 -16.53
N HIS A 52 -6.53 4.26 -16.87
CA HIS A 52 -7.32 5.06 -15.93
C HIS A 52 -7.74 4.27 -14.69
N ILE A 53 -8.32 3.08 -14.88
CA ILE A 53 -8.76 2.22 -13.78
C ILE A 53 -7.57 1.84 -12.88
N THR A 54 -6.46 1.39 -13.47
CA THR A 54 -5.29 0.95 -12.69
C THR A 54 -4.58 2.09 -11.98
N THR A 55 -4.53 3.28 -12.58
CA THR A 55 -3.97 4.48 -11.96
C THR A 55 -4.81 4.91 -10.76
N HIS A 56 -6.13 4.94 -10.90
CA HIS A 56 -7.03 5.24 -9.78
C HIS A 56 -6.85 4.22 -8.65
N TRP A 57 -6.92 2.91 -8.96
CA TRP A 57 -6.72 1.88 -7.95
C TRP A 57 -5.36 1.95 -7.27
N LYS A 58 -4.30 2.20 -8.03
CA LYS A 58 -2.95 2.28 -7.46
C LYS A 58 -2.83 3.46 -6.49
N TYR A 59 -3.15 4.66 -6.95
CA TYR A 59 -2.81 5.87 -6.20
C TYR A 59 -3.87 6.29 -5.18
N ASP A 60 -5.15 6.08 -5.47
CA ASP A 60 -6.23 6.54 -4.57
C ASP A 60 -6.56 5.48 -3.51
N HIS A 61 -6.36 4.20 -3.83
CA HIS A 61 -6.73 3.08 -2.95
C HIS A 61 -5.51 2.32 -2.43
N LEU A 62 -4.75 1.64 -3.29
CA LEU A 62 -3.70 0.71 -2.85
C LEU A 62 -2.55 1.39 -2.12
N ASP A 63 -2.12 2.58 -2.54
CA ASP A 63 -1.08 3.35 -1.84
C ASP A 63 -1.53 3.78 -0.45
N ARG A 64 -2.81 4.18 -0.30
CA ARG A 64 -3.40 4.52 0.99
C ARG A 64 -3.50 3.28 1.89
N ILE A 65 -4.00 2.17 1.35
CA ILE A 65 -4.07 0.88 2.05
C ILE A 65 -2.68 0.45 2.56
N GLN A 66 -1.68 0.53 1.69
CA GLN A 66 -0.28 0.23 2.03
C GLN A 66 0.20 1.12 3.18
N GLN A 67 -0.01 2.44 3.10
CA GLN A 67 0.39 3.39 4.13
C GLN A 67 -0.30 3.10 5.48
N ASP A 68 -1.61 2.84 5.46
CA ASP A 68 -2.39 2.55 6.67
C ASP A 68 -1.92 1.25 7.32
N ILE A 69 -1.70 0.20 6.53
CA ILE A 69 -1.16 -1.09 7.03
C ILE A 69 0.21 -0.89 7.65
N ILE A 70 1.13 -0.19 6.96
CA ILE A 70 2.50 0.05 7.46
C ILE A 70 2.45 0.84 8.76
N TYR A 71 1.64 1.89 8.82
CA TYR A 71 1.50 2.74 10.01
C TYR A 71 0.94 1.95 11.19
N SER A 72 -0.20 1.27 11.03
CA SER A 72 -0.83 0.48 12.08
C SER A 72 0.08 -0.65 12.56
N THR A 73 0.74 -1.34 11.64
CA THR A 73 1.70 -2.41 11.98
C THR A 73 2.87 -1.87 12.79
N SER A 74 3.41 -0.70 12.42
CA SER A 74 4.51 -0.07 13.15
C SER A 74 4.11 0.33 14.58
N GLN A 75 2.85 0.72 14.80
CA GLN A 75 2.33 0.99 16.15
C GLN A 75 2.21 -0.31 16.97
N LEU A 76 1.65 -1.36 16.37
CA LEU A 76 1.54 -2.67 17.02
C LEU A 76 2.92 -3.25 17.39
N LEU A 77 3.91 -3.06 16.51
CA LEU A 77 5.28 -3.53 16.77
C LEU A 77 5.91 -2.78 17.94
N GLN A 78 5.66 -1.47 18.10
CA GLN A 78 6.17 -0.72 19.25
C GLN A 78 5.58 -1.21 20.57
N ASP A 79 4.29 -1.53 20.61
CA ASP A 79 3.61 -2.06 21.80
C ASP A 79 4.13 -3.45 22.22
N HIS A 80 4.84 -4.10 21.29
CA HIS A 80 5.51 -5.37 21.47
C HIS A 80 6.76 -5.29 22.31
N PHE A 81 7.50 -4.19 22.18
CA PHE A 81 8.74 -3.94 22.89
C PHE A 81 8.46 -3.12 24.14
N GLN A 82 8.51 -3.78 25.29
CA GLN A 82 8.43 -3.11 26.59
C GLN A 82 9.83 -2.93 27.14
N MET A 83 10.17 -1.69 27.45
CA MET A 83 11.38 -1.36 28.20
C MET A 83 10.99 -0.77 29.55
N SER A 84 11.67 -1.25 30.58
CA SER A 84 11.48 -0.81 31.96
C SER A 84 12.82 -0.75 32.68
N LEU A 85 12.86 0.02 33.75
CA LEU A 85 13.94 -0.04 34.73
C LEU A 85 13.54 -1.04 35.80
N ALA A 86 14.36 -2.06 36.04
CA ALA A 86 14.16 -3.00 37.14
C ALA A 86 15.17 -2.74 38.25
N THR A 87 14.72 -2.84 39.51
CA THR A 87 15.62 -2.91 40.66
C THR A 87 15.97 -4.36 41.00
N PRO A 88 17.17 -4.66 41.54
CA PRO A 88 17.58 -6.01 41.95
C PRO A 88 16.61 -6.72 42.91
N SER A 89 15.73 -5.99 43.58
CA SER A 89 14.70 -6.51 44.50
C SER A 89 13.41 -6.98 43.83
N ASP A 90 13.13 -6.58 42.58
CA ASP A 90 11.87 -6.92 41.87
C ASP A 90 11.83 -8.35 41.30
N TRP A 91 12.87 -9.16 41.56
CA TRP A 91 13.00 -10.51 41.01
C TRP A 91 12.23 -11.59 41.79
N ASN A 92 11.60 -11.24 42.92
CA ASN A 92 10.81 -12.16 43.74
C ASN A 92 9.39 -11.61 44.01
N ASP A 93 8.40 -12.23 43.36
CA ASP A 93 6.97 -12.26 43.68
C ASP A 93 6.03 -11.08 43.35
N GLN A 94 4.80 -11.52 43.04
CA GLN A 94 3.54 -10.83 42.71
C GLN A 94 3.04 -9.78 43.75
N PRO A 95 1.89 -9.09 43.51
CA PRO A 95 1.70 -7.69 43.88
C PRO A 95 1.21 -7.50 45.32
N SER A 96 1.80 -6.55 46.02
CA SER A 96 1.12 -5.88 47.13
C SER A 96 1.62 -4.46 47.34
N SER A 97 0.66 -3.56 47.29
CA SER A 97 0.64 -2.13 47.59
C SER A 97 1.48 -1.72 48.80
N GLN A 98 2.22 -0.61 48.69
CA GLN A 98 2.09 0.64 49.46
C GLN A 98 3.41 1.43 49.44
N ILE A 99 3.36 2.63 48.87
CA ILE A 99 4.48 3.58 48.82
C ILE A 99 4.31 4.60 49.96
N PRO A 100 5.32 4.82 50.81
CA PRO A 100 5.61 6.13 51.35
C PRO A 100 6.88 6.70 50.69
N ILE A 101 6.70 7.89 50.14
CA ILE A 101 7.67 8.73 49.44
C ILE A 101 8.82 9.11 50.38
N GLN A 102 10.07 8.85 49.96
CA GLN A 102 11.22 9.72 50.21
C GLN A 102 12.45 9.24 49.43
N GLN A 103 12.85 9.98 48.39
CA GLN A 103 14.25 10.34 48.07
C GLN A 103 14.32 11.20 46.79
N HIS A 104 14.53 12.50 46.96
CA HIS A 104 14.69 13.51 45.90
C HIS A 104 16.13 13.57 45.32
N HIS A 105 16.80 12.44 45.16
CA HIS A 105 18.04 12.32 44.37
C HIS A 105 17.88 11.48 43.09
N GLY A 106 16.74 10.79 42.89
CA GLY A 106 16.49 9.95 41.70
C GLY A 106 15.69 10.62 40.57
N LEU A 107 15.39 11.92 40.64
CA LEU A 107 14.51 12.60 39.68
C LEU A 107 15.21 12.96 38.35
N LEU A 108 16.54 13.00 38.33
CA LEU A 108 17.33 13.27 37.12
C LEU A 108 17.58 11.97 36.31
N GLU A 109 17.93 10.87 36.98
CA GLU A 109 18.11 9.54 36.34
C GLU A 109 16.80 8.95 35.79
N THR A 110 15.67 9.23 36.45
CA THR A 110 14.35 8.80 35.95
C THR A 110 13.91 9.60 34.72
N MET A 111 14.20 10.90 34.66
CA MET A 111 13.85 11.71 33.49
C MET A 111 14.69 11.32 32.26
N ASP A 112 15.99 11.10 32.44
CA ASP A 112 16.91 10.72 31.35
C ASP A 112 16.62 9.32 30.80
N SER A 113 16.18 8.39 31.66
CA SER A 113 15.78 7.04 31.23
C SER A 113 14.44 7.00 30.51
N HIS A 114 13.46 7.83 30.87
CA HIS A 114 12.22 7.98 30.10
C HIS A 114 12.50 8.54 28.70
N ILE A 115 13.42 9.49 28.57
CA ILE A 115 13.86 10.03 27.28
C ILE A 115 14.55 8.94 26.47
N LEU A 116 15.46 8.16 27.08
CA LEU A 116 16.11 7.04 26.41
C LEU A 116 15.10 6.01 25.90
N ILE A 117 14.14 5.59 26.73
CA ILE A 117 13.09 4.64 26.33
C ILE A 117 12.25 5.21 25.18
N ALA A 118 11.88 6.50 25.24
CA ALA A 118 11.16 7.15 24.16
C ALA A 118 11.96 7.17 22.85
N GLN A 119 13.24 7.53 22.91
CA GLN A 119 14.12 7.56 21.74
C GLN A 119 14.31 6.16 21.12
N ILE A 120 14.42 5.12 21.95
CA ILE A 120 14.52 3.74 21.47
C ILE A 120 13.21 3.32 20.79
N LYS A 121 12.05 3.67 21.37
CA LYS A 121 10.74 3.40 20.75
C LYS A 121 10.58 4.10 19.40
N ASP A 122 10.97 5.38 19.32
CA ASP A 122 10.97 6.14 18.07
C ASP A 122 11.91 5.51 17.03
N ALA A 123 13.08 5.02 17.46
CA ALA A 123 14.01 4.32 16.58
C ALA A 123 13.44 2.98 16.06
N VAL A 124 12.76 2.21 16.91
CA VAL A 124 12.06 0.98 16.51
C VAL A 124 10.96 1.28 15.49
N GLN A 125 10.19 2.34 15.72
CA GLN A 125 9.18 2.80 14.78
C GLN A 125 9.80 3.13 13.42
N ALA A 126 10.85 3.96 13.41
CA ALA A 126 11.52 4.37 12.18
C ALA A 126 12.13 3.19 11.43
N HIS A 127 12.74 2.24 12.16
CA HIS A 127 13.30 1.02 11.58
C HIS A 127 12.21 0.18 10.89
N THR A 128 11.08 0.00 11.57
CA THR A 128 9.92 -0.75 11.08
C THR A 128 9.30 -0.09 9.84
N GLN A 129 9.08 1.22 9.92
CA GLN A 129 8.54 2.01 8.81
C GLN A 129 9.47 2.05 7.58
N SER A 130 10.77 1.78 7.76
CA SER A 130 11.70 1.65 6.64
C SER A 130 11.70 0.25 6.02
N ARG A 131 11.35 -0.80 6.76
CA ARG A 131 11.43 -2.19 6.27
C ARG A 131 10.12 -2.74 5.72
N LEU A 132 8.99 -2.38 6.33
CA LEU A 132 7.68 -2.82 5.85
C LEU A 132 7.36 -2.38 4.42
N PRO A 133 7.70 -1.17 3.94
CA PRO A 133 7.51 -0.81 2.54
C PRO A 133 8.29 -1.73 1.59
N LEU A 134 9.51 -2.12 1.95
CA LEU A 134 10.34 -2.99 1.12
C LEU A 134 9.75 -4.39 1.02
N ALA A 135 9.27 -4.94 2.13
CA ALA A 135 8.60 -6.23 2.13
C ALA A 135 7.26 -6.20 1.37
N TRP A 136 6.53 -5.08 1.47
CA TRP A 136 5.36 -4.86 0.64
C TRP A 136 5.71 -4.84 -0.84
N ASP A 137 6.76 -4.14 -1.24
CA ASP A 137 7.18 -4.07 -2.64
C ASP A 137 7.64 -5.45 -3.15
N GLU A 138 8.34 -6.24 -2.33
CA GLU A 138 8.81 -7.59 -2.68
C GLU A 138 7.67 -8.60 -2.87
N HIS A 139 6.60 -8.50 -2.07
CA HIS A 139 5.50 -9.47 -2.08
C HIS A 139 4.21 -8.95 -2.75
N GLY A 140 4.14 -7.64 -2.99
CA GLY A 140 3.00 -6.92 -3.54
C GLY A 140 2.97 -6.86 -5.07
N ASP A 141 3.89 -7.54 -5.76
CA ASP A 141 3.94 -7.65 -7.23
C ASP A 141 2.58 -7.93 -7.88
N PRO A 142 1.72 -8.83 -7.36
CA PRO A 142 0.39 -9.07 -7.92
C PRO A 142 -0.57 -7.88 -7.83
N LEU A 143 -0.33 -6.95 -6.90
CA LEU A 143 -1.07 -5.69 -6.75
C LEU A 143 -0.38 -4.50 -7.45
N SER A 144 0.74 -4.75 -8.15
CA SER A 144 1.40 -3.73 -8.94
C SER A 144 0.50 -3.21 -10.07
N LYS A 145 0.74 -1.97 -10.51
CA LYS A 145 0.04 -1.40 -11.67
C LYS A 145 0.13 -2.32 -12.89
N MET A 146 1.30 -2.91 -13.15
CA MET A 146 1.51 -3.82 -14.28
C MET A 146 0.66 -5.09 -14.18
N ALA A 147 0.60 -5.72 -13.00
CA ALA A 147 -0.21 -6.91 -12.78
C ALA A 147 -1.70 -6.61 -12.93
N LEU A 148 -2.18 -5.50 -12.35
CA LEU A 148 -3.56 -5.04 -12.50
C LEU A 148 -3.90 -4.73 -13.96
N THR A 149 -3.01 -4.05 -14.68
CA THR A 149 -3.18 -3.76 -16.11
C THR A 149 -3.36 -5.04 -16.90
N LYS A 150 -2.48 -6.03 -16.68
CA LYS A 150 -2.54 -7.32 -17.36
C LYS A 150 -3.85 -8.05 -17.02
N TYR A 151 -4.24 -8.08 -15.75
CA TYR A 151 -5.46 -8.71 -15.29
C TYR A 151 -6.71 -8.08 -15.92
N LEU A 152 -6.82 -6.74 -15.85
CA LEU A 152 -7.95 -6.00 -16.41
C LEU A 152 -8.06 -6.15 -17.93
N LYS A 153 -6.94 -6.07 -18.66
CA LYS A 153 -6.94 -6.34 -20.11
C LYS A 153 -7.48 -7.74 -20.40
N THR A 154 -7.08 -8.73 -19.60
CA THR A 154 -7.54 -10.12 -19.76
C THR A 154 -9.04 -10.22 -19.52
N ILE A 155 -9.55 -9.79 -18.35
CA ILE A 155 -10.98 -9.98 -18.03
C ILE A 155 -11.91 -9.13 -18.90
N ILE A 156 -11.49 -7.93 -19.31
CA ILE A 156 -12.28 -7.09 -20.21
C ILE A 156 -12.27 -7.68 -21.62
N SER A 157 -11.11 -8.16 -22.09
CA SER A 157 -11.05 -8.82 -23.40
C SER A 157 -11.85 -10.12 -23.40
N ASP A 158 -11.84 -10.92 -22.34
CA ASP A 158 -12.61 -12.16 -22.30
C ASP A 158 -14.13 -11.92 -22.32
N GLN A 159 -14.60 -10.83 -21.70
CA GLN A 159 -16.02 -10.49 -21.66
C GLN A 159 -16.49 -9.65 -22.84
N CYS A 160 -15.62 -8.83 -23.41
CA CYS A 160 -15.92 -7.91 -24.51
C CYS A 160 -15.16 -8.18 -25.81
N ALA A 161 -14.49 -9.34 -25.93
CA ALA A 161 -13.79 -9.77 -27.14
C ALA A 161 -14.72 -9.58 -28.33
N SER A 162 -14.28 -8.69 -29.22
CA SER A 162 -14.99 -8.17 -30.39
C SER A 162 -16.15 -9.07 -30.83
N MET A 163 -17.37 -8.55 -30.73
CA MET A 163 -18.39 -8.89 -31.73
C MET A 163 -17.69 -8.83 -33.09
N PRO A 164 -17.72 -9.91 -33.90
CA PRO A 164 -17.06 -9.90 -35.19
C PRO A 164 -17.55 -8.67 -35.94
N ALA A 165 -16.61 -7.80 -36.34
CA ALA A 165 -16.89 -6.64 -37.16
C ALA A 165 -17.84 -7.11 -38.27
N SER A 166 -19.09 -6.64 -38.24
CA SER A 166 -20.07 -7.02 -39.25
C SER A 166 -19.51 -6.64 -40.61
N THR A 167 -19.16 -7.68 -41.37
CA THR A 167 -19.23 -7.78 -42.82
C THR A 167 -18.72 -6.56 -43.60
N THR A 168 -17.42 -6.50 -43.86
CA THR A 168 -16.95 -5.89 -45.10
C THR A 168 -16.46 -7.02 -46.02
N MET A 169 -17.01 -7.02 -47.24
CA MET A 169 -16.88 -8.05 -48.29
C MET A 169 -15.43 -8.46 -48.60
N PRO A 170 -15.21 -9.70 -49.08
CA PRO A 170 -13.91 -10.22 -49.45
C PRO A 170 -13.51 -9.77 -50.86
N THR A 171 -12.35 -9.14 -51.01
CA THR A 171 -11.60 -9.18 -52.27
C THR A 171 -10.11 -9.09 -52.00
N GLY A 172 -9.36 -10.08 -52.47
CA GLY A 172 -7.95 -9.93 -52.84
C GLY A 172 -6.99 -10.83 -52.07
N ASP A 173 -6.70 -11.99 -52.67
CA ASP A 173 -5.64 -12.90 -52.30
C ASP A 173 -4.28 -12.21 -52.17
N HIS A 174 -3.69 -12.18 -50.97
CA HIS A 174 -2.23 -12.18 -50.78
C HIS A 174 -1.87 -12.94 -49.50
N LYS A 175 -1.25 -14.12 -49.68
CA LYS A 175 -0.57 -14.86 -48.62
C LYS A 175 0.76 -14.18 -48.32
N GLU A 176 0.84 -13.45 -47.21
CA GLU A 176 2.10 -13.22 -46.51
C GLU A 176 2.09 -13.99 -45.19
N ALA A 177 3.05 -14.91 -45.07
CA ALA A 177 3.34 -15.60 -43.83
C ALA A 177 3.98 -14.60 -42.86
N LYS A 178 3.29 -14.30 -41.75
CA LYS A 178 3.79 -13.43 -40.69
C LYS A 178 4.27 -14.29 -39.52
N THR A 179 5.50 -14.04 -39.11
CA THR A 179 6.25 -14.67 -38.03
C THR A 179 5.74 -14.24 -36.64
N ASP A 180 5.71 -15.21 -35.71
CA ASP A 180 5.05 -15.22 -34.39
C ASP A 180 5.72 -14.39 -33.26
N ASP A 181 6.32 -13.23 -33.51
CA ASP A 181 7.04 -12.51 -32.42
C ASP A 181 6.78 -10.99 -32.28
N ASP A 182 5.78 -10.44 -32.98
CA ASP A 182 5.34 -9.04 -32.80
C ASP A 182 3.80 -8.97 -32.74
N MET A 183 3.23 -9.38 -31.61
CA MET A 183 1.81 -9.17 -31.31
C MET A 183 1.65 -8.07 -30.26
N VAL A 184 2.13 -6.87 -30.61
CA VAL A 184 1.67 -5.63 -29.98
C VAL A 184 0.33 -5.29 -30.65
N ASP A 185 -0.76 -5.85 -30.13
CA ASP A 185 -2.11 -5.53 -30.56
C ASP A 185 -2.46 -4.12 -30.03
N GLN A 186 -2.05 -3.12 -30.81
CA GLN A 186 -1.96 -1.73 -30.36
C GLN A 186 -3.28 -0.95 -30.43
N ASP A 187 -4.40 -1.58 -30.82
CA ASP A 187 -5.69 -0.89 -30.97
C ASP A 187 -6.88 -1.79 -30.60
N ALA A 188 -6.82 -2.47 -29.45
CA ALA A 188 -7.98 -3.19 -28.92
C ALA A 188 -9.10 -2.18 -28.58
N MET A 189 -10.10 -2.11 -29.44
CA MET A 189 -11.30 -1.29 -29.26
C MET A 189 -12.45 -2.14 -28.71
N ILE A 190 -13.15 -1.60 -27.73
CA ILE A 190 -14.34 -2.22 -27.14
C ILE A 190 -15.55 -1.29 -27.20
N SER A 191 -16.75 -1.85 -27.11
CA SER A 191 -17.99 -1.05 -27.08
C SER A 191 -18.39 -0.68 -25.66
N ALA A 192 -18.83 0.56 -25.47
CA ALA A 192 -19.38 1.04 -24.21
C ALA A 192 -20.60 0.21 -23.76
N ALA A 193 -21.40 -0.26 -24.72
CA ALA A 193 -22.54 -1.13 -24.46
C ALA A 193 -22.13 -2.47 -23.83
N CYS A 194 -21.02 -3.08 -24.30
CA CYS A 194 -20.52 -4.32 -23.72
C CYS A 194 -20.05 -4.11 -22.27
N LEU A 195 -19.23 -3.08 -22.04
CA LEU A 195 -18.75 -2.77 -20.69
C LEU A 195 -19.92 -2.51 -19.73
N SER A 196 -20.93 -1.76 -20.15
CA SER A 196 -22.13 -1.49 -19.35
C SER A 196 -22.89 -2.78 -19.01
N GLN A 197 -23.03 -3.69 -19.97
CA GLN A 197 -23.68 -4.99 -19.76
C GLN A 197 -22.92 -5.89 -18.78
N HIS A 198 -21.59 -5.79 -18.76
CA HIS A 198 -20.70 -6.63 -17.98
C HIS A 198 -20.12 -5.94 -16.73
N ALA A 199 -20.52 -4.69 -16.44
CA ALA A 199 -19.92 -3.85 -15.41
C ALA A 199 -19.91 -4.53 -14.03
N ASP A 200 -21.03 -5.10 -13.61
CA ASP A 200 -21.13 -5.77 -12.29
C ASP A 200 -20.21 -7.00 -12.20
N GLN A 201 -20.11 -7.79 -13.27
CA GLN A 201 -19.23 -8.96 -13.31
C GLN A 201 -17.76 -8.56 -13.31
N LEU A 202 -17.41 -7.49 -14.05
CA LEU A 202 -16.06 -6.94 -14.08
C LEU A 202 -15.66 -6.37 -12.71
N SER A 203 -16.55 -5.63 -12.05
CA SER A 203 -16.33 -5.11 -10.70
C SER A 203 -16.11 -6.24 -9.71
N ALA A 204 -17.02 -7.22 -9.67
CA ALA A 204 -16.87 -8.37 -8.79
C ALA A 204 -15.57 -9.16 -9.04
N SER A 205 -15.14 -9.26 -10.31
CA SER A 205 -13.87 -9.91 -10.66
C SER A 205 -12.65 -9.11 -10.20
N LEU A 206 -12.71 -7.79 -10.27
CA LEU A 206 -11.66 -6.89 -9.79
C LEU A 206 -11.57 -6.92 -8.25
N ASP A 207 -12.70 -6.82 -7.57
CA ASP A 207 -12.79 -6.90 -6.12
C ASP A 207 -12.26 -8.24 -5.60
N HIS A 208 -12.64 -9.34 -6.25
CA HIS A 208 -12.15 -10.67 -5.90
C HIS A 208 -10.63 -10.77 -6.08
N TYR A 209 -10.09 -10.24 -7.18
CA TYR A 209 -8.65 -10.22 -7.43
C TYR A 209 -7.92 -9.42 -6.35
N LEU A 210 -8.36 -8.18 -6.09
CA LEU A 210 -7.73 -7.30 -5.11
C LEU A 210 -7.80 -7.89 -3.70
N GLY A 211 -8.98 -8.34 -3.28
CA GLY A 211 -9.18 -8.93 -1.95
C GLY A 211 -8.34 -10.19 -1.75
N THR A 212 -8.28 -11.08 -2.75
CA THR A 212 -7.48 -12.30 -2.66
C THR A 212 -5.99 -12.00 -2.50
N HIS A 213 -5.45 -11.08 -3.31
CA HIS A 213 -4.03 -10.76 -3.28
C HIS A 213 -3.64 -9.91 -2.06
N LEU A 214 -4.51 -9.00 -1.60
CA LEU A 214 -4.30 -8.27 -0.34
C LEU A 214 -4.28 -9.22 0.86
N LEU A 215 -5.24 -10.14 0.96
CA LEU A 215 -5.26 -11.12 2.06
C LEU A 215 -4.04 -12.03 2.03
N HIS A 216 -3.61 -12.46 0.85
CA HIS A 216 -2.41 -13.27 0.69
C HIS A 216 -1.14 -12.51 1.12
N LEU A 217 -1.01 -11.25 0.73
CA LEU A 217 0.10 -10.39 1.14
C LEU A 217 0.13 -10.20 2.65
N LEU A 218 -1.03 -9.95 3.27
CA LEU A 218 -1.15 -9.84 4.72
C LEU A 218 -0.76 -11.15 5.43
N ASP A 219 -1.16 -12.31 4.89
CA ASP A 219 -0.75 -13.60 5.43
C ASP A 219 0.78 -13.80 5.34
N ILE A 220 1.42 -13.40 4.23
CA ILE A 220 2.89 -13.43 4.09
C ILE A 220 3.55 -12.49 5.12
N MET A 221 3.01 -11.28 5.29
CA MET A 221 3.53 -10.32 6.26
C MET A 221 3.46 -10.87 7.69
N ASP A 222 2.32 -11.44 8.08
CA ASP A 222 2.11 -12.02 9.41
C ASP A 222 3.00 -13.25 9.68
N GLN A 223 3.21 -14.12 8.68
CA GLN A 223 3.88 -15.41 8.87
C GLN A 223 5.40 -15.36 8.68
N ASN A 224 5.89 -14.47 7.82
CA ASN A 224 7.29 -14.46 7.41
C ASN A 224 7.97 -13.13 7.76
N VAL A 225 7.40 -12.02 7.32
CA VAL A 225 8.07 -10.70 7.41
C VAL A 225 8.13 -10.20 8.86
N LEU A 226 7.00 -10.25 9.57
CA LEU A 226 6.92 -9.72 10.92
C LEU A 226 7.74 -10.50 11.93
N PRO A 227 7.70 -11.84 11.99
CA PRO A 227 8.55 -12.58 12.92
C PRO A 227 10.03 -12.25 12.73
N ASP A 228 10.51 -12.24 11.49
CA ASP A 228 11.89 -11.91 11.17
C ASP A 228 12.24 -10.46 11.58
N LEU A 229 11.33 -9.52 11.35
CA LEU A 229 11.51 -8.13 11.75
C LEU A 229 11.54 -7.97 13.27
N ILE A 230 10.66 -8.67 14.00
CA ILE A 230 10.61 -8.66 15.46
C ILE A 230 11.91 -9.23 16.02
N ASP A 231 12.36 -10.37 15.52
CA ASP A 231 13.57 -11.05 15.99
C ASP A 231 14.83 -10.20 15.72
N ALA A 232 14.94 -9.62 14.52
CA ALA A 232 16.04 -8.71 14.18
C ALA A 232 16.04 -7.47 15.09
N THR A 233 14.87 -6.85 15.27
CA THR A 233 14.73 -5.67 16.12
C THR A 233 15.03 -6.00 17.58
N ALA A 234 14.56 -7.14 18.09
CA ALA A 234 14.84 -7.60 19.45
C ALA A 234 16.34 -7.79 19.68
N GLY A 235 17.04 -8.40 18.72
CA GLY A 235 18.50 -8.58 18.77
C GLY A 235 19.26 -7.25 18.80
N ASP A 236 18.86 -6.28 17.96
CA ASP A 236 19.45 -4.94 17.94
C ASP A 236 19.21 -4.20 19.27
N LEU A 237 17.99 -4.33 19.83
CA LEU A 237 17.63 -3.73 21.12
C LEU A 237 18.37 -4.36 22.29
N ASP A 238 18.55 -5.68 22.31
CA ASP A 238 19.31 -6.37 23.37
C ASP A 238 20.77 -5.90 23.42
N GLY A 239 21.39 -5.72 22.25
CA GLY A 239 22.73 -5.14 22.13
C GLY A 239 22.80 -3.70 22.67
N LEU A 240 21.78 -2.88 22.36
CA LEU A 240 21.68 -1.51 22.87
C LEU A 240 21.48 -1.49 24.39
N VAL A 241 20.56 -2.28 24.92
CA VAL A 241 20.29 -2.40 26.36
C VAL A 241 21.55 -2.86 27.10
N SER A 242 22.26 -3.86 26.57
CA SER A 242 23.53 -4.34 27.12
C SER A 242 24.59 -3.24 27.16
N TYR A 243 24.72 -2.45 26.10
CA TYR A 243 25.64 -1.30 26.05
C TYR A 243 25.29 -0.26 27.12
N PHE A 244 24.02 0.15 27.22
CA PHE A 244 23.62 1.15 28.21
C PHE A 244 23.81 0.64 29.64
N ASN A 245 23.45 -0.62 29.91
CA ASN A 245 23.69 -1.25 31.21
C ASN A 245 25.18 -1.27 31.57
N HIS A 246 26.05 -1.57 30.60
CA HIS A 246 27.49 -1.62 30.80
C HIS A 246 28.17 -0.25 30.91
N VAL A 247 27.63 0.81 30.29
CA VAL A 247 28.29 2.13 30.27
C VAL A 247 27.73 3.07 31.34
N PHE A 248 26.42 3.03 31.58
CA PHE A 248 25.73 4.03 32.41
C PHE A 248 25.17 3.46 33.71
N PHE A 249 24.91 2.15 33.78
CA PHE A 249 24.23 1.54 34.94
C PHE A 249 25.12 0.61 35.79
N VAL A 250 26.44 0.58 35.57
CA VAL A 250 27.40 -0.33 36.24
C VAL A 250 27.31 -0.31 37.77
N ASP A 251 27.13 0.88 38.35
CA ASP A 251 27.06 1.09 39.81
C ASP A 251 25.65 1.50 40.28
N SER A 252 24.66 1.45 39.39
CA SER A 252 23.31 1.90 39.69
C SER A 252 22.46 0.76 40.28
N LEU A 253 21.46 1.12 41.10
CA LEU A 253 20.47 0.16 41.61
C LEU A 253 19.43 -0.25 40.56
N HIS A 254 19.58 0.18 39.30
CA HIS A 254 18.61 -0.06 38.25
C HIS A 254 19.29 -0.70 37.04
N THR A 255 18.56 -1.55 36.34
CA THR A 255 19.00 -2.08 35.04
C THR A 255 17.91 -1.82 34.03
N LEU A 256 18.29 -1.39 32.83
CA LEU A 256 17.37 -1.34 31.71
C LEU A 256 17.07 -2.78 31.29
N GLN A 257 15.79 -3.11 31.19
CA GLN A 257 15.33 -4.42 30.75
C GLN A 257 14.48 -4.29 29.50
N LEU A 258 14.71 -5.20 28.56
CA LEU A 258 13.87 -5.40 27.40
C LEU A 258 12.97 -6.62 27.64
N GLN A 259 11.67 -6.43 27.49
CA GLN A 259 10.69 -7.50 27.42
C GLN A 259 10.01 -7.44 26.05
N VAL A 260 10.22 -8.49 25.27
CA VAL A 260 9.50 -8.69 24.01
C VAL A 260 8.27 -9.54 24.31
N LYS A 261 7.07 -9.01 24.05
CA LYS A 261 5.85 -9.80 24.22
C LYS A 261 5.77 -10.89 23.13
N PRO A 262 4.95 -11.95 23.29
CA PRO A 262 4.67 -12.87 22.19
C PRO A 262 3.77 -12.22 21.14
N TRP A 263 4.06 -12.40 19.84
CA TRP A 263 3.22 -11.84 18.77
C TRP A 263 1.88 -12.58 18.75
N GLN A 264 0.83 -11.88 19.19
CA GLN A 264 -0.52 -12.45 19.34
C GLN A 264 -1.55 -11.78 18.43
N SER A 265 -1.20 -10.64 17.84
CA SER A 265 -2.06 -9.88 16.94
C SER A 265 -1.80 -10.33 15.51
N SER A 266 -2.83 -10.52 14.69
CA SER A 266 -2.65 -10.70 13.25
C SER A 266 -2.91 -9.36 12.57
N ILE A 267 -1.97 -8.85 11.75
CA ILE A 267 -2.23 -7.64 10.95
C ILE A 267 -3.50 -7.87 10.13
N LYS A 268 -3.70 -9.07 9.59
CA LYS A 268 -4.91 -9.42 8.85
C LYS A 268 -6.18 -9.21 9.66
N THR A 269 -6.22 -9.61 10.94
CA THR A 269 -7.38 -9.34 11.80
C THR A 269 -7.60 -7.84 12.03
N VAL A 270 -6.53 -7.09 12.31
CA VAL A 270 -6.62 -5.63 12.51
C VAL A 270 -7.10 -4.93 11.23
N TRP A 271 -6.61 -5.36 10.08
CA TRP A 271 -7.01 -4.83 8.78
C TRP A 271 -8.48 -5.14 8.46
N LEU A 272 -8.90 -6.40 8.62
CA LEU A 272 -10.28 -6.82 8.39
C LEU A 272 -11.28 -6.09 9.29
N ASP A 273 -10.94 -5.92 10.57
CA ASP A 273 -11.87 -5.37 11.56
C ASP A 273 -11.88 -3.83 11.57
N THR A 274 -10.79 -3.18 11.17
CA THR A 274 -10.61 -1.73 11.35
C THR A 274 -10.50 -0.96 10.04
N LEU A 275 -9.77 -1.49 9.05
CA LEU A 275 -9.39 -0.75 7.83
C LEU A 275 -10.27 -1.10 6.62
N LEU A 276 -10.69 -2.36 6.48
CA LEU A 276 -11.57 -2.77 5.39
C LEU A 276 -12.92 -2.02 5.37
N PRO A 277 -13.62 -1.81 6.51
CA PRO A 277 -14.88 -1.07 6.52
C PRO A 277 -14.75 0.41 6.15
N THR A 278 -13.55 0.99 6.28
CA THR A 278 -13.27 2.39 5.91
C THR A 278 -13.01 2.53 4.42
N ILE A 279 -12.41 1.50 3.80
CA ILE A 279 -12.19 1.43 2.35
C ILE A 279 -13.53 1.24 1.63
N ASP A 280 -14.39 0.34 2.12
CA ASP A 280 -15.71 0.05 1.53
C ASP A 280 -16.66 1.27 1.49
N GLN A 281 -16.40 2.31 2.30
CA GLN A 281 -17.17 3.56 2.28
C GLN A 281 -16.67 4.58 1.24
N ASP A 282 -15.39 4.53 0.88
CA ASP A 282 -14.75 5.44 -0.10
C ASP A 282 -14.69 4.81 -1.52
N MET A 283 -14.91 3.50 -1.63
CA MET A 283 -14.99 2.81 -2.91
C MET A 283 -16.37 3.09 -3.47
N ASP A 284 -16.44 3.91 -4.53
CA ASP A 284 -17.67 4.20 -5.28
C ASP A 284 -18.34 2.88 -5.71
N GLY A 285 -19.17 2.30 -4.82
CA GLY A 285 -19.92 1.05 -4.98
C GLY A 285 -21.06 1.17 -5.99
N SER A 286 -20.89 2.06 -6.96
CA SER A 286 -21.80 2.23 -8.06
C SER A 286 -21.48 1.19 -9.13
N SER A 287 -22.52 0.53 -9.64
CA SER A 287 -22.51 -0.24 -10.89
C SER A 287 -22.03 0.56 -12.12
N HIS A 288 -21.62 1.82 -11.91
CA HIS A 288 -21.15 2.75 -12.92
C HIS A 288 -19.64 2.96 -12.90
N TYR A 289 -18.88 2.26 -12.05
CA TYR A 289 -17.41 2.37 -11.98
C TYR A 289 -16.76 2.26 -13.37
N PHE A 290 -17.00 1.15 -14.09
CA PHE A 290 -16.47 0.95 -15.44
C PHE A 290 -17.04 1.95 -16.46
N THR A 291 -18.30 2.35 -16.31
CA THR A 291 -18.97 3.33 -17.20
C THR A 291 -18.35 4.73 -17.09
N ARG A 292 -17.93 5.14 -15.89
CA ARG A 292 -17.26 6.43 -15.65
C ARG A 292 -15.91 6.48 -16.38
N TYR A 293 -15.09 5.44 -16.21
CA TYR A 293 -13.78 5.39 -16.88
C TYR A 293 -13.88 5.11 -18.38
N ALA A 294 -14.93 4.41 -18.83
CA ALA A 294 -15.26 4.24 -20.24
C ALA A 294 -15.47 5.58 -20.95
N CYS A 295 -16.15 6.54 -20.30
CA CYS A 295 -16.36 7.87 -20.84
C CYS A 295 -15.05 8.62 -21.08
N LEU A 296 -14.09 8.49 -20.15
CA LEU A 296 -12.77 9.13 -20.25
C LEU A 296 -11.90 8.51 -21.36
N ALA A 297 -12.09 7.21 -21.64
CA ALA A 297 -11.37 6.48 -22.67
C ALA A 297 -12.11 6.43 -24.03
N ARG A 298 -13.11 7.30 -24.22
CA ARG A 298 -13.90 7.37 -25.46
C ARG A 298 -13.04 7.82 -26.63
N ILE A 299 -13.24 7.16 -27.77
CA ILE A 299 -12.66 7.58 -29.05
C ILE A 299 -13.52 8.71 -29.63
N SER A 300 -12.92 9.88 -29.86
CA SER A 300 -13.58 10.98 -30.59
C SER A 300 -13.94 10.51 -32.01
N PRO A 301 -15.16 10.83 -32.50
CA PRO A 301 -15.63 10.42 -33.82
C PRO A 301 -14.83 11.04 -34.97
#